data_AF-A0A1V9XGX7-F1
#
_entry.id   AF-A0A1V9XGX7-F1
#
_cell.length_a   1.000
_cell.length_b   1.000
_cell.length_c   1.000
_cell.angle_alpha   90.00
_cell.angle_beta   90.00
_cell.angle_gamma   90.00
#
_symmetry.space_group_name_H-M   'P 1'
#
loop_
_entity.id
_entity.type
_entity.pdbx_description
1 polymer ?
#
loop_
_entity_poly.entity_id
_entity_poly.type
_entity_poly.pdbx_seq_one_letter_code
_entity_poly.pdbx_strand_id
1 'polypeptide(L)'
;ILKKSDLKPYVVFVAPPSLEKLRQNRAKVGASVKIEELKEIVERAREIEDRYGNYFDMVLINSDTERAYQELLKDIATLEREPQWVPAVWLANEP
;
A
#
# COMPACT_ATOMS: atom_id res chain seq x y z
N ILE A 1 17.59 1.15 -4.82
CA ILE A 1 17.85 -0.31 -4.97
C ILE A 1 16.68 -0.98 -5.68
N LEU A 2 15.42 -0.79 -5.26
CA LEU A 2 14.24 -1.31 -5.97
C LEU A 2 14.03 -0.75 -7.39
N LYS A 3 14.04 0.59 -7.56
CA LYS A 3 13.87 1.23 -8.89
C LYS A 3 15.10 1.12 -9.82
N LYS A 4 16.14 0.37 -9.43
CA LYS A 4 17.31 0.05 -10.28
C LYS A 4 17.36 -1.43 -10.66
N SER A 5 16.34 -2.21 -10.29
CA SER A 5 16.21 -3.61 -10.63
C SER A 5 15.42 -3.76 -11.93
N ASP A 6 15.80 -4.75 -12.73
CA ASP A 6 15.10 -5.27 -13.90
C ASP A 6 13.77 -5.98 -13.57
N LEU A 7 13.47 -6.19 -12.28
CA LEU A 7 12.22 -6.80 -11.82
C LEU A 7 10.99 -5.93 -12.05
N LYS A 8 11.17 -4.65 -12.42
CA LYS A 8 10.09 -3.68 -12.67
C LYS A 8 8.97 -3.76 -11.60
N PRO A 9 9.29 -3.62 -10.30
CA PRO A 9 8.34 -3.96 -9.23
C PRO A 9 7.16 -2.98 -9.19
N TYR A 10 5.96 -3.52 -8.96
CA TYR A 10 4.77 -2.75 -8.61
C TYR A 10 4.62 -2.70 -7.08
N VAL A 11 4.71 -1.52 -6.49
CA VAL A 11 4.77 -1.33 -5.04
C VAL A 11 3.44 -0.78 -4.52
N VAL A 12 2.74 -1.61 -3.74
CA VAL A 12 1.51 -1.23 -3.06
C VAL A 12 1.79 -0.90 -1.60
N PHE A 13 1.44 0.32 -1.18
CA PHE A 13 1.44 0.69 0.23
C PHE A 13 0.06 0.50 0.83
N VAL A 14 -0.07 -0.43 1.78
CA VAL A 14 -1.32 -0.66 2.51
C VAL A 14 -1.37 0.26 3.72
N ALA A 15 -2.04 1.41 3.56
CA ALA A 15 -2.17 2.39 4.59
C ALA A 15 -3.29 2.01 5.59
N PRO A 16 -3.10 2.29 6.90
CA PRO A 16 -4.17 2.16 7.86
C PRO A 16 -5.27 3.18 7.56
N PRO A 17 -6.53 2.89 7.94
CA PRO A 17 -7.59 3.89 7.91
C PRO A 17 -7.40 4.90 9.06
N SER A 18 -8.32 5.84 9.21
CA SER A 18 -8.29 6.77 10.33
C SER A 18 -8.24 6.04 11.68
N LEU A 19 -7.64 6.67 12.70
CA LEU A 19 -7.54 6.10 14.06
C LEU A 19 -8.90 5.63 14.58
N GLU A 20 -9.95 6.42 14.34
CA GLU A 20 -11.31 6.06 14.74
C GLU A 20 -11.79 4.78 14.05
N LYS A 21 -11.61 4.68 12.73
CA LYS A 21 -12.02 3.51 11.95
C LYS A 21 -11.19 2.28 12.31
N LEU A 22 -9.88 2.45 12.52
CA LEU A 22 -8.98 1.39 12.96
C LEU A 22 -9.40 0.83 14.32
N ARG A 23 -9.77 1.71 15.27
CA ARG A 23 -10.32 1.32 16.58
C ARG A 23 -11.63 0.55 16.43
N GLN A 24 -12.55 1.03 15.59
CA GLN A 24 -13.81 0.33 15.31
C GLN A 24 -13.57 -1.06 14.73
N ASN A 25 -12.63 -1.20 13.79
CA ASN A 25 -12.29 -2.49 13.17
C ASN A 25 -11.73 -3.49 14.18
N ARG A 26 -10.85 -3.05 15.11
CA ARG A 26 -10.33 -3.90 16.18
C ARG A 26 -11.42 -4.33 17.17
N ALA A 27 -12.31 -3.42 17.54
CA ALA A 27 -13.44 -3.74 18.41
C ALA A 27 -14.39 -4.78 17.79
N LYS A 28 -14.67 -4.69 16.49
CA LYS A 28 -15.53 -5.66 15.76
C LYS A 28 -15.00 -7.09 15.81
N VAL A 29 -13.68 -7.27 15.83
CA VAL A 29 -13.04 -8.60 15.91
C VAL A 29 -12.74 -9.02 17.36
N GLY A 30 -13.28 -8.31 18.35
CA GLY A 30 -13.09 -8.61 19.77
C GLY A 30 -11.66 -8.40 20.29
N ALA A 31 -10.81 -7.69 19.53
CA ALA A 31 -9.45 -7.41 19.94
C ALA A 31 -9.41 -6.21 20.89
N SER A 32 -8.93 -6.42 22.12
CA SER A 32 -8.59 -5.32 23.03
C SER A 32 -7.22 -4.78 22.63
N VAL A 33 -7.20 -3.54 22.10
CA VAL A 33 -5.98 -2.87 21.67
C VAL A 33 -5.90 -1.51 22.34
N LYS A 34 -4.71 -1.15 22.84
CA LYS A 34 -4.48 0.16 23.47
C LYS A 34 -4.52 1.26 22.40
N ILE A 35 -5.05 2.43 22.77
CA ILE A 35 -5.16 3.57 21.86
C ILE A 35 -3.76 4.02 21.39
N GLU A 36 -2.75 3.90 22.25
CA GLU A 36 -1.36 4.24 21.96
C GLU A 36 -0.78 3.38 20.84
N GLU A 37 -1.07 2.07 20.83
CA GLU A 37 -0.65 1.15 19.76
C GLU A 37 -1.31 1.52 18.43
N LEU A 38 -2.60 1.91 18.45
CA LEU A 38 -3.30 2.35 17.25
C LEU A 38 -2.74 3.68 16.70
N LYS A 39 -2.37 4.60 17.59
CA LYS A 39 -1.71 5.86 17.21
C LYS A 39 -0.34 5.60 16.60
N GLU A 40 0.43 4.67 17.17
CA GLU A 40 1.73 4.29 16.60
C GLU A 40 1.57 3.75 15.18
N ILE A 41 0.58 2.88 14.91
CA ILE A 41 0.32 2.40 13.54
C ILE A 41 0.09 3.56 12.57
N VAL A 42 -0.74 4.54 12.95
CA VAL A 42 -1.04 5.71 12.10
C VAL A 42 0.20 6.58 11.89
N GLU A 43 0.99 6.82 12.94
CA GLU A 43 2.20 7.63 12.85
C GLU A 43 3.28 6.95 11.98
N ARG A 44 3.50 5.64 12.14
CA ARG A 44 4.44 4.89 11.31
C ARG A 44 4.03 4.89 9.85
N ALA A 45 2.73 4.78 9.57
CA ALA A 45 2.24 4.88 8.20
C ALA A 45 2.55 6.24 7.59
N ARG A 46 2.36 7.32 8.35
CA ARG A 46 2.73 8.68 7.92
C ARG A 46 4.23 8.81 7.66
N GLU A 47 5.08 8.32 8.57
CA GLU A 47 6.54 8.34 8.37
C GLU A 47 6.98 7.59 7.11
N ILE A 48 6.33 6.46 6.82
CA ILE A 48 6.59 5.65 5.62
C ILE A 48 6.17 6.42 4.36
N GLU A 49 5.00 7.04 4.37
CA GLU A 49 4.50 7.85 3.25
C GLU A 49 5.37 9.08 2.99
N ASP A 50 5.75 9.82 4.04
CA ASP A 50 6.61 11.00 3.94
C ASP A 50 8.00 10.64 3.37
N ARG A 51 8.55 9.48 3.76
CA ARG A 51 9.90 9.07 3.38
C ARG A 51 9.97 8.34 2.05
N TYR A 52 8.94 7.57 1.73
CA TYR A 52 8.97 6.61 0.61
C TYR A 52 7.78 6.73 -0.33
N GLY A 53 6.88 7.69 -0.16
CA GLY A 53 5.66 7.84 -0.97
C GLY A 53 5.92 7.89 -2.47
N ASN A 54 7.05 8.47 -2.89
CA ASN A 54 7.48 8.52 -4.28
C ASN A 54 7.91 7.14 -4.85
N TYR A 55 7.94 6.09 -4.05
CA TYR A 55 8.19 4.71 -4.47
C TYR A 55 6.92 3.91 -4.70
N PHE A 56 5.76 4.37 -4.24
CA PHE A 56 4.51 3.63 -4.35
C PHE A 56 3.88 3.84 -5.71
N ASP A 57 3.42 2.76 -6.30
CA ASP A 57 2.58 2.78 -7.51
C ASP A 57 1.09 2.86 -7.12
N MET A 58 0.74 2.34 -5.94
CA MET A 58 -0.62 2.38 -5.39
C MET A 58 -0.59 2.61 -3.87
N VAL A 59 -1.53 3.43 -3.38
CA VAL A 59 -1.86 3.54 -1.96
C VAL A 59 -3.23 2.92 -1.71
N LEU A 60 -3.28 1.83 -0.95
CA LEU A 60 -4.49 1.09 -0.64
C LEU A 60 -4.89 1.32 0.83
N ILE A 61 -6.03 1.98 1.07
CA ILE A 61 -6.50 2.24 2.44
C ILE A 61 -7.28 1.03 2.97
N ASN A 62 -6.76 0.35 3.99
CA ASN A 62 -7.40 -0.83 4.60
C ASN A 62 -8.52 -0.45 5.59
N SER A 63 -9.55 0.25 5.11
CA SER A 63 -10.74 0.62 5.91
C SER A 63 -11.69 -0.56 6.15
N ASP A 64 -11.77 -1.45 5.17
CA ASP A 64 -12.54 -2.69 5.16
C ASP A 64 -11.69 -3.72 4.39
N THR A 65 -11.35 -4.83 5.05
CA THR A 65 -10.39 -5.80 4.52
C THR A 65 -10.87 -6.43 3.22
N GLU A 66 -12.17 -6.75 3.13
CA GLU A 66 -12.72 -7.41 1.94
C GLU A 66 -12.72 -6.43 0.77
N ARG A 67 -13.17 -5.19 1.00
CA ARG A 67 -13.16 -4.16 -0.04
C ARG A 67 -11.74 -3.85 -0.53
N ALA A 68 -10.79 -3.70 0.38
CA ALA A 68 -9.39 -3.44 0.04
C ALA A 68 -8.79 -4.60 -0.77
N TYR A 69 -9.13 -5.84 -0.41
CA TYR A 69 -8.73 -7.02 -1.17
C TYR A 69 -9.29 -7.03 -2.60
N GLN A 70 -10.57 -6.73 -2.77
CA GLN A 70 -11.20 -6.65 -4.10
C GLN A 70 -10.61 -5.52 -4.95
N GLU A 71 -10.30 -4.37 -4.33
CA GLU A 71 -9.64 -3.25 -4.99
C GLU A 71 -8.25 -3.64 -5.49
N LEU A 72 -7.45 -4.32 -4.66
CA LEU A 72 -6.14 -4.85 -5.04
C LEU A 72 -6.22 -5.85 -6.20
N LEU A 73 -7.18 -6.79 -6.16
CA LEU A 73 -7.38 -7.76 -7.24
C LEU A 73 -7.72 -7.08 -8.57
N LYS A 74 -8.57 -6.05 -8.53
CA LYS A 74 -8.94 -5.28 -9.72
C LYS A 74 -7.72 -4.54 -10.30
N ASP A 75 -6.90 -3.96 -9.44
CA ASP A 75 -5.69 -3.25 -9.86
C ASP A 75 -4.70 -4.21 -10.52
N ILE A 76 -4.43 -5.37 -9.89
CA ILE A 76 -3.59 -6.44 -10.46
C ILE A 76 -4.10 -6.90 -11.83
N ALA A 77 -5.41 -7.16 -11.95
CA ALA A 77 -6.01 -7.57 -13.22
C ALA A 77 -5.89 -6.50 -14.32
N THR A 78 -5.80 -5.22 -13.95
CA THR A 78 -5.58 -4.11 -14.88
C THR A 78 -4.12 -4.08 -15.33
N LEU A 79 -3.17 -4.26 -14.42
CA LEU A 79 -1.74 -4.34 -14.73
C LEU A 79 -1.38 -5.48 -15.68
N GLU A 80 -2.10 -6.60 -15.62
CA GLU A 80 -1.91 -7.73 -16.54
C GLU A 80 -2.41 -7.44 -17.97
N ARG A 81 -3.24 -6.42 -18.17
CA ARG A 81 -3.95 -6.15 -19.43
C ARG A 81 -3.56 -4.82 -20.07
N GLU A 82 -3.11 -3.87 -19.28
CA GLU A 82 -2.82 -2.50 -19.71
C GLU A 82 -1.32 -2.19 -19.61
N PRO A 83 -0.75 -1.47 -20.58
CA PRO A 83 0.65 -1.04 -20.51
C PRO A 83 0.86 -0.02 -19.38
N GLN A 84 1.92 -0.20 -18.60
CA GLN A 84 2.27 0.70 -17.48
C GLN A 84 3.44 1.63 -17.83
N TRP A 85 3.41 2.85 -17.27
CA TRP A 85 4.55 3.77 -17.30
C TRP A 85 5.69 3.24 -16.44
N VAL A 86 6.84 2.99 -17.06
CA VAL A 86 8.07 2.59 -16.38
C VAL A 86 9.17 3.64 -16.57
N PRO A 87 10.06 3.85 -15.59
CA PRO A 87 11.26 4.65 -15.80
C PRO A 87 12.05 4.16 -17.03
N ALA A 88 12.48 5.07 -17.90
CA ALA A 88 13.24 4.72 -19.11
C ALA A 88 14.50 3.91 -18.82
N VAL A 89 15.12 4.09 -17.63
CA VAL A 89 16.27 3.31 -17.18
C VAL A 89 15.98 1.80 -17.04
N TRP A 90 14.71 1.40 -16.90
CA TRP A 90 14.31 -0.01 -16.90
C TRP A 90 14.36 -0.66 -18.29
N LEU A 91 14.36 0.14 -19.36
CA LEU A 91 14.45 -0.34 -20.75
C LEU A 91 15.91 -0.44 -21.24
N ALA A 92 16.86 0.19 -20.53
CA ALA A 92 18.27 0.23 -20.94
C ALA A 92 18.99 -1.13 -20.86
N ASN A 93 18.35 -2.15 -20.27
CA ASN A 93 18.84 -3.53 -20.19
C ASN A 93 18.03 -4.50 -21.07
N GLU A 94 17.14 -4.01 -21.95
CA GLU A 94 16.46 -4.88 -22.92
C GLU A 94 17.45 -5.22 -24.06
N PRO A 95 17.58 -6.51 -24.44
CA PRO A 95 18.55 -6.97 -25.45
C PRO A 95 18.27 -6.46 -26.87
#